data_AF-A0AAV1S9Z8-F1
#
_entry.id   AF-A0AAV1S9Z8-F1
#
_cell.length_a   1.000
_cell.length_b   1.000
_cell.length_c   1.000
_cell.angle_alpha   90.00
_cell.angle_beta   90.00
_cell.angle_gamma   90.00
#
_symmetry.space_group_name_H-M   'P 1'
#
loop_
_entity.id
_entity.type
_entity.pdbx_description
1 polymer ?
#
loop_
_entity_poly.entity_id
_entity_poly.type
_entity_poly.pdbx_seq_one_letter_code
_entity_poly.pdbx_strand_id
1 'polypeptide(L)'
;MAQQNPRPGIGETFRVYFNDWLSRKQILLDQLLLAIESQNSHKIDQHKNLIDLVLAHSRDYFEEKSKAANEDVFLFLSPEWFTSFERTLLWLGEFKPSAIFRLVNSSVKNLTEEQSASIEIVKFQTRRQERELSETLARVQENFEFGEKGWEVG
;
A
#
# COMPACT_ATOMS: atom_id res chain seq x y z
N MET A 1 10.74 43.29 6.45
CA MET A 1 9.92 42.58 5.46
C MET A 1 9.93 41.11 5.83
N ALA A 2 8.78 40.54 6.20
CA ALA A 2 8.69 39.12 6.54
C ALA A 2 8.83 38.30 5.25
N GLN A 3 9.88 37.49 5.14
CA GLN A 3 9.99 36.48 4.09
C GLN A 3 8.87 35.46 4.32
N GLN A 4 7.84 35.50 3.48
CA GLN A 4 6.91 34.39 3.38
C GLN A 4 7.69 33.22 2.78
N ASN A 5 8.00 32.20 3.59
CA ASN A 5 8.50 30.95 3.06
C ASN A 5 7.45 30.41 2.06
N PRO A 6 7.86 30.02 0.84
CA PRO A 6 6.94 29.44 -0.12
C PRO A 6 6.30 28.19 0.50
N ARG A 7 4.99 28.01 0.28
CA ARG A 7 4.29 26.81 0.74
C ARG A 7 5.02 25.58 0.16
N PRO A 8 5.31 24.55 0.98
CA PRO A 8 5.94 23.34 0.47
C PRO A 8 5.06 22.73 -0.62
N GLY A 9 5.69 22.22 -1.69
CA GLY A 9 4.98 21.49 -2.73
C GLY A 9 4.32 20.23 -2.18
N ILE A 10 3.33 19.70 -2.91
CA ILE A 10 2.62 18.48 -2.51
C ILE A 10 3.58 17.29 -2.33
N GLY A 11 4.61 17.16 -3.16
CA GLY A 11 5.64 16.13 -3.02
C GLY A 11 6.47 16.26 -1.73
N GLU A 12 6.86 17.48 -1.35
CA GLU A 12 7.55 17.72 -0.07
C GLU A 12 6.65 17.43 1.13
N THR A 13 5.40 17.88 1.05
CA THR A 13 4.39 17.66 2.09
C THR A 13 4.14 16.17 2.29
N PHE A 14 3.96 15.41 1.19
CA PHE A 14 3.76 13.97 1.24
C PHE A 14 5.01 13.23 1.72
N ARG A 15 6.23 13.69 1.35
CA ARG A 15 7.49 13.12 1.85
C ARG A 15 7.59 13.24 3.37
N VAL A 16 7.30 14.41 3.93
CA VAL A 16 7.28 14.61 5.39
C VAL A 16 6.27 13.68 6.04
N TYR A 17 5.03 13.66 5.54
CA TYR A 17 3.99 12.74 6.01
C TYR A 17 4.43 11.28 5.94
N PHE A 18 5.04 10.84 4.84
CA PHE A 18 5.49 9.47 4.64
C PHE A 18 6.56 9.06 5.66
N ASN A 19 7.51 9.94 5.96
CA ASN A 19 8.56 9.67 6.95
C ASN A 19 7.98 9.55 8.37
N ASP A 20 7.03 10.42 8.73
CA ASP A 20 6.32 10.32 10.01
C ASP A 20 5.49 9.04 10.08
N TRP A 21 4.82 8.69 8.99
CA TRP A 21 4.05 7.46 8.87
C TRP A 21 4.92 6.21 9.00
N LEU A 22 6.10 6.19 8.37
CA LEU A 22 7.08 5.11 8.50
C LEU A 22 7.57 4.95 9.94
N SER A 23 7.91 6.07 10.59
CA SER A 23 8.36 6.08 11.99
C SER A 23 7.28 5.49 12.91
N ARG A 24 6.02 5.88 12.72
CA ARG A 24 4.90 5.32 13.48
C ARG A 24 4.64 3.85 13.17
N LYS A 25 4.82 3.42 11.92
CA LYS A 25 4.71 2.02 11.52
C LYS A 25 5.75 1.16 12.24
N GLN A 26 6.99 1.62 12.38
CA GLN A 26 8.03 0.89 13.12
C GLN A 26 7.63 0.71 14.59
N ILE A 27 7.15 1.78 15.23
CA ILE A 27 6.66 1.73 16.62
C ILE A 27 5.52 0.71 16.80
N LEU A 28 4.60 0.63 15.84
CA LEU A 28 3.50 -0.34 15.88
C LEU A 28 3.99 -1.77 15.65
N LEU A 29 4.98 -1.97 14.77
CA LEU A 29 5.62 -3.26 14.54
C LEU A 29 6.31 -3.76 15.81
N ASP A 30 7.08 -2.91 16.49
CA ASP A 30 7.76 -3.28 17.73
C ASP A 30 6.74 -3.69 18.81
N GLN A 31 5.62 -2.97 18.91
CA GLN A 31 4.52 -3.34 19.81
C GLN A 31 3.89 -4.69 19.46
N LEU A 32 3.69 -4.99 18.17
CA LEU A 32 3.16 -6.28 17.73
C LEU A 32 4.12 -7.43 18.09
N LEU A 33 5.43 -7.24 17.90
CA LEU A 33 6.44 -8.23 18.24
C LEU A 33 6.44 -8.51 19.75
N LEU A 34 6.44 -7.46 20.58
CA LEU A 34 6.36 -7.59 22.04
C LEU A 34 5.06 -8.30 22.49
N ALA A 35 3.94 -7.99 21.83
CA ALA A 35 2.67 -8.65 22.12
C ALA A 35 2.74 -10.17 21.88
N ILE A 36 3.34 -10.59 20.76
CA ILE A 36 3.56 -12.00 20.40
C ILE A 36 4.47 -12.69 21.44
N GLU A 37 5.59 -12.08 21.80
CA GLU A 37 6.55 -12.65 22.74
C GLU A 37 5.96 -12.87 24.14
N SER A 38 5.05 -11.99 24.56
CA SER A 38 4.51 -12.02 25.91
C SER A 38 3.59 -13.22 26.22
N GLN A 39 3.14 -13.98 25.21
CA GLN A 39 2.28 -15.19 25.30
C GLN A 39 1.10 -15.10 26.30
N ASN A 40 0.63 -13.90 26.61
CA ASN A 40 -0.41 -13.69 27.62
C ASN A 40 -1.79 -13.81 26.96
N SER A 41 -2.37 -15.01 26.99
CA SER A 41 -3.73 -15.29 26.49
C SER A 41 -4.83 -14.45 27.16
N HIS A 42 -4.54 -13.83 28.31
CA HIS A 42 -5.45 -12.92 29.02
C HIS A 42 -5.51 -11.48 28.47
N LYS A 43 -4.73 -11.15 27.42
CA LYS A 43 -4.65 -9.79 26.85
C LYS A 43 -5.33 -9.65 25.48
N ILE A 44 -6.32 -10.47 25.18
CA ILE A 44 -7.01 -10.50 23.87
C ILE A 44 -7.50 -9.10 23.46
N ASP A 45 -8.10 -8.34 24.36
CA ASP A 45 -8.63 -7.00 24.02
C ASP A 45 -7.51 -6.00 23.71
N GLN A 46 -6.36 -6.12 24.38
CA GLN A 46 -5.19 -5.29 24.07
C GLN A 46 -4.61 -5.63 22.70
N HIS A 47 -4.56 -6.93 22.34
CA HIS A 47 -4.13 -7.36 21.02
C HIS A 47 -5.08 -6.89 19.92
N LYS A 48 -6.40 -6.97 20.15
CA LYS A 48 -7.42 -6.44 19.22
C LYS A 48 -7.24 -4.93 19.00
N ASN A 49 -7.10 -4.16 20.07
CA ASN A 49 -6.87 -2.72 19.98
C ASN A 49 -5.59 -2.40 19.19
N LEU A 50 -4.51 -3.16 19.38
CA LEU A 50 -3.28 -2.97 18.64
C LEU A 50 -3.44 -3.31 17.13
N ILE A 51 -4.18 -4.37 16.81
CA ILE A 51 -4.54 -4.70 15.42
C ILE A 51 -5.35 -3.56 14.80
N ASP A 52 -6.35 -3.03 15.51
CA ASP A 52 -7.18 -1.93 15.04
C ASP A 52 -6.36 -0.66 14.77
N LEU A 53 -5.38 -0.35 15.62
CA LEU A 53 -4.45 0.76 15.41
C LEU A 53 -3.60 0.56 14.16
N VAL A 54 -3.14 -0.65 13.87
CA VAL A 54 -2.35 -0.97 12.67
C VAL A 54 -3.20 -0.88 11.41
N LEU A 55 -4.44 -1.34 11.46
CA LEU A 55 -5.39 -1.23 10.36
C LEU A 55 -5.77 0.23 10.08
N ALA A 56 -6.01 1.02 11.13
CA ALA A 56 -6.23 2.46 11.00
C ALA A 56 -5.03 3.17 10.39
N HIS A 57 -3.82 2.92 10.91
CA HIS A 57 -2.57 3.48 10.39
C HIS A 57 -2.35 3.15 8.91
N SER A 58 -2.71 1.93 8.49
CA SER A 58 -2.63 1.52 7.08
C SER A 58 -3.67 2.24 6.21
N ARG A 59 -4.89 2.44 6.72
CA ARG A 59 -5.96 3.16 6.02
C ARG A 59 -5.58 4.63 5.80
N ASP A 60 -5.06 5.29 6.83
CA ASP A 60 -4.64 6.69 6.78
C ASP A 60 -3.61 6.91 5.66
N TYR A 61 -2.65 5.98 5.50
CA TYR A 61 -1.68 6.03 4.41
C TYR A 61 -2.31 5.98 3.03
N PHE A 62 -3.25 5.05 2.80
CA PHE A 62 -3.90 4.94 1.49
C PHE A 62 -4.81 6.14 1.21
N GLU A 63 -5.40 6.74 2.23
CA GLU A 63 -6.19 7.95 2.10
C GLU A 63 -5.32 9.16 1.70
N GLU A 64 -4.25 9.43 2.44
CA GLU A 64 -3.33 10.53 2.12
C GLU A 64 -2.60 10.30 0.79
N LYS A 65 -2.25 9.05 0.48
CA LYS A 65 -1.71 8.66 -0.83
C LYS A 65 -2.69 8.97 -1.95
N SER A 66 -3.97 8.65 -1.77
CA SER A 66 -5.02 8.92 -2.76
C SER A 66 -5.20 10.43 -2.97
N LYS A 67 -5.22 11.23 -1.89
CA LYS A 67 -5.28 12.69 -1.97
C LYS A 67 -4.12 13.26 -2.78
N ALA A 68 -2.88 12.90 -2.44
CA ALA A 68 -1.70 13.36 -3.16
C ALA A 68 -1.69 12.90 -4.63
N ALA A 69 -2.13 11.67 -4.93
CA ALA A 69 -2.17 11.15 -6.30
C ALA A 69 -3.23 11.84 -7.17
N ASN A 70 -4.36 12.26 -6.57
CA ASN A 70 -5.37 13.05 -7.27
C ASN A 70 -4.88 14.46 -7.62
N GLU A 71 -3.93 15.00 -6.85
CA GLU A 71 -3.28 16.29 -7.17
C GLU A 71 -2.17 16.12 -8.21
N ASP A 72 -1.28 15.16 -8.01
CA ASP A 72 -0.20 14.84 -8.94
C ASP A 72 0.18 13.35 -8.87
N VAL A 73 -0.28 12.61 -9.87
CA VAL A 73 -0.02 11.17 -10.00
C VAL A 73 1.45 10.87 -10.35
N PHE A 74 2.18 11.80 -10.96
CA PHE A 74 3.57 11.58 -11.36
C PHE A 74 4.51 11.45 -10.17
N LEU A 75 4.13 12.03 -9.02
CA LEU A 75 4.85 11.86 -7.75
C LEU A 75 5.00 10.39 -7.35
N PHE A 76 4.05 9.53 -7.75
CA PHE A 76 4.08 8.10 -7.43
C PHE A 76 4.75 7.25 -8.50
N LEU A 77 5.00 7.81 -9.68
CA LEU A 77 5.79 7.20 -10.75
C LEU A 77 7.29 7.45 -10.55
N SER A 78 7.65 8.58 -9.93
CA SER A 78 9.03 8.91 -9.57
C SER A 78 9.13 9.49 -8.14
N PRO A 79 8.88 8.67 -7.10
CA PRO A 79 8.86 9.15 -5.71
C PRO A 79 10.26 9.55 -5.25
N GLU A 80 10.37 10.80 -4.83
CA GLU A 80 11.62 11.38 -4.30
C GLU A 80 11.94 10.85 -2.89
N TRP A 81 10.91 10.43 -2.16
CA TRP A 81 11.01 9.92 -0.78
C TRP A 81 11.43 8.45 -0.69
N PHE A 82 11.62 7.76 -1.82
CA PHE A 82 12.17 6.41 -1.86
C PHE A 82 13.69 6.45 -2.00
N THR A 83 14.36 5.42 -1.51
CA THR A 83 15.77 5.17 -1.79
C THR A 83 15.97 4.81 -3.27
N SER A 84 17.19 4.94 -3.79
CA SER A 84 17.50 4.53 -5.16
C SER A 84 17.19 3.05 -5.41
N PHE A 85 17.37 2.19 -4.40
CA PHE A 85 16.99 0.78 -4.49
C PHE A 85 15.47 0.60 -4.57
N GLU A 86 14.70 1.24 -3.68
CA GLU A 86 13.23 1.14 -3.71
C GLU A 86 12.63 1.68 -5.00
N ARG A 87 13.21 2.76 -5.58
CA ARG A 87 12.81 3.25 -6.90
C ARG A 87 13.01 2.21 -8.01
N THR A 88 14.06 1.41 -7.94
CA THR A 88 14.26 0.28 -8.86
C THR A 88 13.30 -0.89 -8.61
N LEU A 89 12.47 -0.87 -7.58
CA LEU A 89 11.43 -1.90 -7.41
C LEU A 89 10.07 -1.45 -7.97
N LEU A 90 9.91 -0.17 -8.31
CA LEU A 90 8.67 0.37 -8.89
C LEU A 90 8.40 -0.19 -10.29
N TRP A 91 9.46 -0.38 -11.11
CA TRP A 91 9.34 -0.96 -12.45
C TRP A 91 9.02 -2.45 -12.43
N LEU A 92 9.31 -3.15 -11.33
CA LEU A 92 8.87 -4.53 -11.08
C LEU A 92 7.38 -4.61 -10.68
N GLY A 93 6.61 -3.58 -11.04
CA GLY A 93 5.27 -3.25 -10.58
C GLY A 93 4.21 -4.31 -10.86
N GLU A 94 4.29 -5.41 -10.15
CA GLU A 94 3.21 -6.39 -10.00
C GLU A 94 3.09 -6.78 -8.53
N PHE A 95 3.04 -5.80 -7.62
CA PHE A 95 2.52 -6.14 -6.29
C PHE A 95 1.09 -6.64 -6.50
N LYS A 96 0.92 -7.97 -6.39
CA LYS A 96 -0.37 -8.65 -6.43
C LYS A 96 -0.81 -8.78 -4.97
N PRO A 97 -1.75 -7.95 -4.46
CA PRO A 97 -2.31 -8.12 -3.13
C PRO A 97 -2.61 -9.58 -2.75
N SER A 98 -3.01 -10.42 -3.70
CA SER A 98 -3.30 -11.84 -3.54
C SER A 98 -2.08 -12.69 -3.15
N ALA A 99 -0.86 -12.19 -3.33
CA ALA A 99 0.36 -12.81 -2.82
C ALA A 99 0.36 -12.90 -1.29
N ILE A 100 -0.32 -11.99 -0.59
CA ILE A 100 -0.36 -11.97 0.88
C ILE A 100 -1.01 -13.24 1.44
N PHE A 101 -1.97 -13.85 0.73
CA PHE A 101 -2.63 -15.06 1.19
C PHE A 101 -1.69 -16.26 1.26
N ARG A 102 -0.59 -16.26 0.50
CA ARG A 102 0.45 -17.29 0.66
C ARG A 102 1.14 -17.19 2.03
N LEU A 103 1.39 -15.96 2.49
CA LEU A 103 1.95 -15.71 3.82
C LEU A 103 0.95 -16.05 4.92
N VAL A 104 -0.32 -15.69 4.76
CA VAL A 104 -1.38 -16.06 5.71
C VAL A 104 -1.45 -17.57 5.88
N ASN A 105 -1.47 -18.32 4.76
CA ASN A 105 -1.53 -19.78 4.78
C ASN A 105 -0.29 -20.43 5.42
N SER A 106 0.90 -19.81 5.33
CA SER A 106 2.11 -20.35 5.94
C SER A 106 2.26 -20.00 7.42
N SER A 107 1.74 -18.84 7.83
CA SER A 107 2.06 -18.23 9.12
C SER A 107 0.92 -18.31 10.15
N VAL A 108 -0.34 -18.38 9.70
CA VAL A 108 -1.50 -18.44 10.59
C VAL A 108 -2.00 -19.88 10.69
N LYS A 109 -1.99 -20.44 11.91
CA LYS A 109 -2.43 -21.82 12.19
C LYS A 109 -3.73 -21.80 12.99
N ASN A 110 -4.46 -22.92 12.96
CA ASN A 110 -5.68 -23.14 13.76
C ASN A 110 -6.83 -22.16 13.45
N LEU A 111 -7.03 -21.82 12.18
CA LEU A 111 -8.19 -21.07 11.73
C LEU A 111 -9.46 -21.91 11.89
N THR A 112 -10.56 -21.28 12.32
CA THR A 112 -11.87 -21.93 12.26
C THR A 112 -12.33 -22.10 10.81
N GLU A 113 -13.32 -22.97 10.58
CA GLU A 113 -13.93 -23.12 9.25
C GLU A 113 -14.52 -21.80 8.75
N GLU A 114 -15.18 -21.04 9.62
CA GLU A 114 -15.75 -19.72 9.31
C GLU A 114 -14.67 -18.70 8.92
N GLN A 115 -13.56 -18.65 9.65
CA GLN A 115 -12.44 -17.77 9.32
C GLN A 115 -11.79 -18.16 7.98
N SER A 116 -11.62 -19.47 7.75
CA SER A 116 -11.07 -19.98 6.50
C SER A 116 -11.95 -19.66 5.29
N ALA A 117 -13.27 -19.84 5.45
CA ALA A 117 -14.24 -19.47 4.42
C ALA A 117 -14.22 -17.96 4.14
N SER A 118 -14.16 -17.14 5.20
CA SER A 118 -14.06 -15.68 5.07
C SER A 118 -12.79 -15.26 4.33
N ILE A 119 -11.64 -15.86 4.63
CA ILE A 119 -10.37 -15.60 3.94
C ILE A 119 -10.47 -15.98 2.46
N GLU A 120 -11.09 -17.11 2.12
CA GLU A 120 -11.24 -17.52 0.72
C GLU A 120 -12.14 -16.58 -0.08
N ILE A 121 -13.20 -16.04 0.54
CA ILE A 121 -14.05 -15.00 -0.06
C ILE A 121 -13.21 -13.75 -0.38
N VAL A 122 -12.46 -13.22 0.60
CA VAL A 122 -11.62 -12.04 0.39
C VAL A 122 -10.58 -12.30 -0.69
N LYS A 123 -9.91 -13.46 -0.66
CA LYS A 123 -8.93 -13.87 -1.66
C LYS A 123 -9.51 -13.94 -3.07
N PHE A 124 -10.71 -14.49 -3.23
CA PHE A 124 -11.40 -14.54 -4.52
C PHE A 124 -11.70 -13.12 -5.02
N GLN A 125 -12.25 -12.26 -4.16
CA GLN A 125 -12.55 -10.86 -4.49
C GLN A 125 -11.29 -10.09 -4.90
N THR A 126 -10.20 -10.23 -4.14
CA THR A 126 -8.91 -9.61 -4.46
C THR A 126 -8.42 -10.02 -5.84
N ARG A 127 -8.41 -11.33 -6.16
CA ARG A 127 -7.96 -11.81 -7.49
C ARG A 127 -8.82 -11.31 -8.63
N ARG A 128 -10.13 -11.16 -8.39
CA ARG A 128 -11.04 -10.60 -9.39
C ARG A 128 -10.70 -9.14 -9.68
N GLN A 129 -10.55 -8.30 -8.64
CA GLN A 129 -10.18 -6.89 -8.80
C GLN A 129 -8.80 -6.73 -9.43
N GLU A 130 -7.83 -7.57 -9.06
CA GLU A 130 -6.51 -7.61 -9.70
C GLU A 130 -6.59 -7.86 -11.21
N ARG A 131 -7.44 -8.80 -11.63
CA ARG A 131 -7.65 -9.10 -13.05
C ARG A 131 -8.28 -7.91 -13.78
N GLU A 132 -9.32 -7.32 -13.22
CA GLU A 132 -10.00 -6.15 -13.80
C GLU A 132 -9.01 -4.97 -13.97
N LEU A 133 -8.13 -4.73 -12.98
CA LEU A 133 -7.08 -3.72 -13.08
C LEU A 133 -6.03 -4.06 -14.13
N SER A 134 -5.58 -5.32 -14.18
CA SER A 134 -4.58 -5.78 -15.16
C SER A 134 -5.10 -5.66 -16.59
N GLU A 135 -6.36 -6.03 -16.83
CA GLU A 135 -7.02 -5.87 -18.13
C GLU A 135 -7.14 -4.38 -18.51
N THR A 136 -7.47 -3.52 -17.55
CA THR A 136 -7.54 -2.07 -17.77
C THR A 136 -6.18 -1.50 -18.14
N LEU A 137 -5.11 -1.89 -17.42
CA LEU A 137 -3.75 -1.47 -17.70
C LEU A 137 -3.29 -1.93 -19.09
N ALA A 138 -3.57 -3.19 -19.46
CA ALA A 138 -3.23 -3.72 -20.78
C ALA A 138 -3.87 -2.92 -21.92
N ARG A 139 -5.15 -2.53 -21.77
CA ARG A 139 -5.85 -1.67 -22.74
C ARG A 139 -5.23 -0.28 -22.85
N VAL A 140 -4.83 0.31 -21.72
CA VAL A 140 -4.16 1.62 -21.71
C VAL A 140 -2.81 1.54 -22.42
N GLN A 141 -2.03 0.49 -22.18
CA GLN A 141 -0.75 0.26 -22.85
C GLN A 141 -0.91 0.07 -24.37
N GLU A 142 -1.87 -0.76 -24.80
CA GLU A 142 -2.18 -0.94 -26.22
C GLU A 142 -2.53 0.39 -26.91
N ASN A 143 -3.35 1.23 -26.27
CA ASN A 143 -3.71 2.54 -26.81
C ASN A 143 -2.51 3.48 -26.99
N PHE A 144 -1.50 3.41 -26.11
CA PHE A 144 -0.26 4.18 -26.27
C PHE A 144 0.58 3.68 -27.45
N GLU A 145 0.65 2.36 -27.66
CA GLU A 145 1.39 1.77 -28.79
C GLU A 145 0.74 2.08 -30.16
N PHE A 146 -0.59 2.19 -30.22
CA PHE A 146 -1.31 2.59 -31.43
C PHE A 146 -1.28 4.10 -31.68
N GLY A 147 -1.25 4.93 -30.63
CA GLY A 147 -1.17 6.38 -30.72
C GLY A 147 0.14 6.91 -31.32
N GLU A 148 1.27 6.23 -31.08
CA GLU A 148 2.57 6.60 -31.68
C GLU A 148 2.62 6.33 -33.18
N LYS A 149 1.92 5.31 -33.68
CA LYS A 149 1.90 4.96 -35.11
C LYS A 149 0.99 5.85 -35.97
N GLY A 150 0.15 6.68 -35.35
CA GLY A 150 -0.77 7.58 -36.05
C GLY A 150 -0.14 8.84 -36.65
N TRP A 151 1.10 9.18 -36.27
CA TRP A 151 1.79 10.40 -36.71
C TRP A 151 2.82 10.19 -37.83
N GLU A 152 3.11 8.94 -38.20
CA GLU A 152 4.07 8.62 -39.28
C GLU A 152 3.41 8.47 -40.67
N VAL A 153 2.10 8.67 -40.78
CA VAL A 153 1.35 8.63 -42.05
C VAL A 153 0.50 9.90 -42.21
N GLY A 154 1.16 11.03 -42.47
CA GLY A 154 0.52 12.31 -42.78
C GLY A 154 1.42 13.21 -43.61
#